data_AF-A0A450SZG5-F1
#
_entry.id   AF-A0A450SZG5-F1
#
_cell.length_a   1.000
_cell.length_b   1.000
_cell.length_c   1.000
_cell.angle_alpha   90.00
_cell.angle_beta   90.00
_cell.angle_gamma   90.00
#
_symmetry.space_group_name_H-M   'P 1'
#
loop_
_entity.id
_entity.type
_entity.pdbx_description
1 polymer ?
#
loop_
_entity_poly.entity_id
_entity_poly.type
_entity_poly.pdbx_seq_one_letter_code
_entity_poly.pdbx_strand_id
1 'polypeptide(L)' 'MDRVLTTWKSFSARKANALLDREGPFWQRDYFDRYVRDGAHYDRLIFYIENNPVKAGLVESAQDWRFGSAAMRRDDGGRR' A
#
# COMPACT_ATOMS: atom_id res chain seq x y z
N MET A 1 15.10 6.18 -9.06
CA MET A 1 13.85 6.00 -8.28
C MET A 1 12.77 7.01 -8.70
N ASP A 2 13.14 8.28 -8.86
CA ASP A 2 12.21 9.40 -9.06
C ASP A 2 11.30 9.33 -10.31
N ARG A 3 11.81 8.89 -11.46
CA ARG A 3 11.04 8.82 -12.71
C ARG A 3 9.86 7.85 -12.64
N VAL A 4 10.04 6.68 -12.01
CA VAL A 4 8.96 5.70 -11.87
C VAL A 4 7.87 6.29 -10.99
N LEU A 5 8.24 6.85 -9.84
CA LEU A 5 7.33 7.48 -8.89
C LEU A 5 6.50 8.60 -9.51
N THR A 6 7.18 9.51 -10.22
CA THR A 6 6.55 10.65 -10.89
C THR A 6 5.57 10.19 -11.97
N THR A 7 5.93 9.16 -12.74
CA THR A 7 5.08 8.66 -13.83
C THR A 7 3.79 8.06 -13.31
N TRP A 8 3.85 7.16 -12.31
CA TRP A 8 2.63 6.52 -11.81
C TRP A 8 1.76 7.47 -10.99
N LYS A 9 2.34 8.37 -10.19
CA LYS A 9 1.59 9.40 -9.45
C LYS A 9 0.84 10.33 -10.41
N SER A 10 1.49 10.81 -11.47
CA SER A 10 0.86 11.69 -12.46
C SER A 10 -0.27 10.98 -13.22
N PHE A 11 -0.01 9.76 -13.71
CA PHE A 11 -1.01 9.00 -14.45
C PHE A 11 -2.24 8.67 -13.59
N SER A 12 -2.03 8.18 -12.38
CA SER A 12 -3.12 7.82 -11.47
C SER A 12 -3.89 9.04 -10.97
N ALA A 13 -3.21 10.15 -10.65
CA ALA A 13 -3.86 11.39 -10.24
C ALA A 13 -4.83 11.90 -11.29
N ARG A 14 -4.40 11.95 -12.57
CA ARG A 14 -5.25 12.41 -13.66
C ARG A 14 -6.50 11.55 -13.83
N LYS A 15 -6.36 10.21 -13.75
CA LYS A 15 -7.49 9.30 -13.84
C LYS A 15 -8.43 9.41 -12.64
N ALA A 16 -7.89 9.49 -11.43
CA ALA A 16 -8.70 9.59 -10.22
C ALA A 16 -9.47 10.91 -10.14
N ASN A 17 -8.83 12.03 -10.49
CA ASN A 17 -9.48 13.34 -10.59
C ASN A 17 -10.63 13.33 -11.59
N ALA A 18 -10.44 12.76 -12.77
CA ALA A 18 -11.52 12.63 -13.77
C ALA A 18 -12.67 11.74 -13.30
N LEU A 19 -12.38 10.64 -12.58
CA LEU A 19 -13.41 9.73 -12.06
C LEU A 19 -14.20 10.31 -10.88
N LEU A 20 -13.58 11.19 -10.10
CA LEU A 20 -14.17 11.77 -8.89
C LEU A 20 -14.69 13.19 -9.09
N ASP A 21 -14.63 13.73 -10.32
CA ASP A 21 -14.96 15.11 -10.65
C ASP A 21 -14.23 16.14 -9.76
N ARG A 22 -12.91 15.94 -9.63
CA ARG A 22 -12.04 16.77 -8.79
C ARG A 22 -10.92 17.39 -9.62
N GLU A 23 -10.44 18.54 -9.17
CA GLU A 23 -9.27 19.20 -9.71
C GLU A 23 -8.16 19.38 -8.65
N GLY A 24 -6.93 19.63 -9.11
CA GLY A 24 -5.79 19.89 -8.25
C GLY A 24 -4.98 18.65 -7.84
N PRO A 25 -4.05 18.81 -6.87
CA PRO A 25 -3.16 17.73 -6.43
C PRO A 25 -3.94 16.57 -5.81
N PHE A 26 -3.79 15.37 -6.38
CA PHE A 26 -4.40 14.16 -5.82
C PHE A 26 -3.52 13.48 -4.77
N TRP A 27 -2.21 13.41 -5.04
CA TRP A 27 -1.22 12.78 -4.15
C TRP A 27 -0.47 13.82 -3.32
N GLN A 28 -0.04 13.42 -2.12
CA GLN A 28 0.97 14.17 -1.37
C GLN A 28 2.28 14.22 -2.16
N ARG A 29 2.95 15.38 -2.09
CA ARG A 29 4.18 15.67 -2.86
C ARG A 29 5.26 14.64 -2.57
N ASP A 30 5.56 14.47 -1.29
CA ASP A 30 6.65 13.62 -0.84
C ASP A 30 6.19 12.16 -0.71
N TYR A 31 7.15 11.25 -0.59
CA TYR A 31 6.90 9.85 -0.34
C TYR A 31 7.78 9.40 0.82
N PHE A 32 7.36 8.35 1.51
CA PHE A 32 8.16 7.78 2.57
C PHE A 32 8.97 6.60 2.02
N ASP A 33 10.29 6.67 2.13
CA ASP A 33 11.19 5.57 1.82
C ASP A 33 11.98 5.13 3.06
N ARG A 34 12.18 3.81 3.17
CA ARG A 34 13.06 3.21 4.18
C ARG A 34 13.93 2.17 3.52
N TYR A 35 15.23 2.27 3.77
CA TYR A 35 16.19 1.26 3.34
C TYR A 35 16.15 0.04 4.28
N VAL A 36 15.90 -1.14 3.73
CA VAL A 36 15.86 -2.41 4.46
C VAL A 36 17.27 -2.97 4.58
N ARG A 37 17.70 -3.27 5.81
CA ARG A 37 19.11 -3.55 6.13
C ARG A 37 19.39 -5.05 6.34
N ASP A 38 18.38 -5.81 6.74
CA ASP A 38 18.45 -7.22 7.05
C ASP A 38 17.06 -7.87 6.99
N GLY A 39 17.01 -9.20 7.05
CA GLY A 39 15.76 -9.97 6.99
C GLY A 39 14.80 -9.68 8.15
N ALA A 40 15.31 -9.48 9.37
CA ALA A 40 14.46 -9.16 10.51
C ALA A 40 13.79 -7.78 10.37
N HIS A 41 14.47 -6.81 9.76
CA HIS A 41 13.90 -5.52 9.41
C HIS A 41 12.85 -5.67 8.30
N TYR A 42 13.09 -6.53 7.32
CA TYR A 42 12.12 -6.84 6.26
C TYR A 42 10.82 -7.41 6.85
N ASP A 43 10.91 -8.41 7.73
CA ASP A 43 9.73 -9.05 8.34
C ASP A 43 8.93 -8.07 9.21
N ARG A 44 9.62 -7.21 9.97
CA ARG A 44 8.97 -6.14 10.74
C ARG A 44 8.25 -5.13 9.85
N LEU A 45 8.80 -4.80 8.68
CA LEU A 45 8.16 -3.88 7.74
C LEU A 45 6.92 -4.51 7.10
N ILE A 46 6.98 -5.78 6.72
CA ILE A 46 5.80 -6.52 6.23
C ILE A 46 4.70 -6.49 7.28
N PHE A 47 5.02 -6.90 8.52
CA PHE A 47 4.06 -6.92 9.61
C PHE A 47 3.45 -5.54 9.85
N TYR A 48 4.28 -4.47 9.82
CA TYR A 48 3.80 -3.11 9.94
C TYR A 48 2.82 -2.72 8.82
N ILE A 49 3.20 -2.97 7.55
CA ILE A 49 2.37 -2.62 6.39
C ILE A 49 1.01 -3.32 6.45
N GLU A 50 1.01 -4.60 6.80
CA GLU A 50 -0.20 -5.43 6.87
C GLU A 50 -1.12 -5.06 8.03
N ASN A 51 -0.57 -4.51 9.12
CA ASN A 51 -1.37 -4.05 10.26
C ASN A 51 -1.87 -2.60 10.11
N ASN A 52 -1.46 -1.86 9.07
CA ASN A 52 -1.95 -0.49 8.86
C ASN A 52 -3.48 -0.38 8.75
N PRO A 53 -4.21 -1.27 8.05
CA PRO A 53 -5.67 -1.25 8.01
C PRO A 53 -6.31 -1.42 9.40
N VAL A 54 -5.75 -2.27 10.25
CA VAL A 54 -6.20 -2.46 11.64
C VAL A 54 -5.95 -1.20 12.46
N LYS A 55 -4.73 -0.65 12.37
CA LYS A 55 -4.36 0.59 13.05
C LYS A 55 -5.22 1.79 12.61
N ALA A 56 -5.66 1.80 11.36
CA ALA A 56 -6.56 2.80 10.81
C ALA A 56 -8.05 2.57 11.15
N GLY A 57 -8.39 1.46 11.83
CA GLY A 57 -9.77 1.13 12.21
C GLY A 57 -10.64 0.66 11.04
N LEU A 58 -10.05 0.24 9.92
CA LEU A 58 -10.79 -0.19 8.72
C LEU A 58 -11.28 -1.65 8.83
N VAL A 59 -10.58 -2.47 9.60
CA VAL A 59 -10.85 -3.90 9.82
C VAL A 59 -10.37 -4.31 11.21
N GLU A 60 -10.93 -5.40 11.77
CA GLU A 60 -10.51 -5.94 13.07
C GLU A 60 -9.22 -6.77 12.97
N SER A 61 -9.00 -7.45 11.85
CA SER A 61 -7.80 -8.26 11.60
C SER A 61 -7.14 -7.92 10.26
N ALA A 62 -5.81 -8.04 10.20
CA ALA A 62 -5.03 -7.72 9.01
C ALA A 62 -5.46 -8.54 7.79
N GLN A 63 -5.89 -9.79 7.99
CA GLN A 63 -6.30 -10.66 6.89
C GLN A 63 -7.71 -10.37 6.36
N ASP A 64 -8.51 -9.57 7.07
CA ASP A 64 -9.83 -9.15 6.58
C ASP A 64 -9.71 -8.02 5.54
N TRP A 65 -8.53 -7.42 5.41
CA TRP A 65 -8.25 -6.41 4.40
C TRP A 65 -7.96 -7.02 3.04
N ARG A 66 -8.99 -7.16 2.20
CA ARG A 66 -8.92 -7.77 0.85
C ARG A 66 -7.88 -7.18 -0.11
N PHE A 67 -7.43 -5.94 0.15
CA PHE A 67 -6.46 -5.24 -0.69
C PHE A 67 -5.02 -5.34 -0.16
N GLY A 68 -4.78 -6.14 0.89
CA GLY A 68 -3.48 -6.36 1.49
C GLY A 68 -2.94 -7.78 1.28
N SER A 69 -1.63 -7.95 1.40
CA SER A 69 -0.95 -9.24 1.28
C SER A 69 -1.33 -10.24 2.38
N ALA A 70 -1.73 -9.76 3.56
CA ALA A 70 -2.17 -10.61 4.66
C ALA A 70 -3.40 -11.47 4.31
N ALA A 71 -4.32 -10.93 3.50
CA ALA A 71 -5.47 -11.67 2.98
C ALA A 71 -5.02 -12.75 1.98
N MET A 72 -4.14 -12.41 1.03
CA MET A 72 -3.66 -13.33 0.00
C MET A 72 -2.93 -14.55 0.58
N ARG A 73 -2.20 -14.37 1.70
CA ARG A 73 -1.53 -15.50 2.36
C ARG A 73 -2.48 -16.49 3.04
N ARG A 74 -3.75 -16.12 3.29
CA ARG A 74 -4.76 -17.10 3.69
C ARG A 74 -5.13 -18.01 2.53
N ASP A 75 -5.26 -17.45 1.33
CA ASP A 75 -5.69 -18.17 0.13
C ASP A 75 -4.63 -19.16 -0.38
N ASP A 76 -3.34 -18.82 -0.20
CA ASP A 76 -2.21 -19.70 -0.57
C ASP A 76 -2.07 -20.95 0.33
N GLY A 77 -2.78 -21.01 1.46
CA GLY A 77 -2.82 -22.19 2.33
C GLY A 77 -3.59 -23.38 1.75
N GLY A 78 -4.33 -23.19 0.64
CA GLY A 78 -5.11 -24.22 -0.05
C GLY A 78 -4.45 -24.84 -1.29
N ARG A 79 -3.22 -24.43 -1.65
CA ARG A 79 -2.43 -25.02 -2.75
C ARG A 79 -1.11 -25.55 -2.23
N ARG A 80 -1.15 -26.77 -1.67
CA ARG A 80 0.02 -27.66 -1.57
C ARG A 80 -0.40 -29.06 -1.98
#